data_AF-A0A2V6EXH0-F1
#
_entry.id   AF-A0A2V6EXH0-F1
#
_cell.length_a   1.000
_cell.length_b   1.000
_cell.length_c   1.000
_cell.angle_alpha   90.00
_cell.angle_beta   90.00
_cell.angle_gamma   90.00
#
_symmetry.space_group_name_H-M   'P 1'
#
loop_
_entity.id
_entity.type
_entity.pdbx_description
1 polymer ?
#
loop_
_entity_poly.entity_id
_entity_poly.type
_entity_poly.pdbx_seq_one_letter_code
_entity_poly.pdbx_strand_id
1 'polypeptide(L)'
;TYVDNCAEAIALAGLKKGVDGEVFNVVDDDLPSSRQFLRLYKQNVRRFKSIYVPHMLSYALCCLWEGYAKWSEGQLEPVFNRRAWHSYWKKSHYSNKKLKTQLGWTQTVPTSEGFRRYFEACRSRIQSA
;
A
#
# COMPACT_ATOMS: atom_id res chain seq x y z
N THR A 1 -3.23 -2.03 -4.60
CA THR A 1 -3.97 -2.84 -5.57
C THR A 1 -4.44 -4.10 -4.88
N TYR A 2 -5.68 -4.50 -5.10
CA TYR A 2 -6.20 -5.80 -4.67
C TYR A 2 -5.43 -6.93 -5.39
N VAL A 3 -5.16 -8.02 -4.69
CA VAL A 3 -4.24 -9.06 -5.18
C VAL A 3 -4.79 -9.74 -6.44
N ASP A 4 -6.10 -10.04 -6.47
CA ASP A 4 -6.72 -10.72 -7.61
C ASP A 4 -6.68 -9.84 -8.88
N ASN A 5 -6.96 -8.55 -8.74
CA ASN A 5 -6.84 -7.57 -9.82
C ASN A 5 -5.41 -7.51 -10.38
N CYS A 6 -4.41 -7.64 -9.50
CA CYS A 6 -3.00 -7.66 -9.88
C CYS A 6 -2.64 -8.94 -10.63
N ALA A 7 -3.07 -10.10 -10.12
CA ALA A 7 -2.84 -11.39 -10.76
C ALA A 7 -3.46 -11.43 -12.16
N GLU A 8 -4.68 -10.91 -12.32
CA GLU A 8 -5.35 -10.79 -13.61
C GLU A 8 -4.59 -9.89 -14.59
N ALA A 9 -4.12 -8.73 -14.14
CA ALA A 9 -3.32 -7.82 -14.98
C ALA A 9 -2.03 -8.50 -15.48
N ILE A 10 -1.35 -9.24 -14.61
CA ILE A 10 -0.14 -10.00 -14.97
C ILE A 10 -0.47 -11.11 -15.98
N ALA A 11 -1.55 -11.85 -15.75
CA ALA A 11 -2.01 -12.89 -16.67
C ALA A 11 -2.32 -12.31 -18.06
N LEU A 12 -3.05 -11.18 -18.12
CA LEU A 12 -3.35 -10.49 -19.38
C LEU A 12 -2.08 -9.99 -20.09
N ALA A 13 -1.11 -9.47 -19.34
CA ALA A 13 0.16 -9.03 -19.91
C ALA A 13 0.94 -10.20 -20.55
N GLY A 14 0.89 -11.39 -19.95
CA GLY A 14 1.52 -12.59 -20.50
C GLY A 14 0.80 -13.20 -21.71
N LEU A 15 -0.50 -12.95 -21.85
CA LEU A 15 -1.32 -13.51 -22.94
C LEU A 15 -1.43 -12.57 -24.16
N LYS A 16 -1.29 -11.26 -23.95
CA LYS A 16 -1.41 -10.26 -25.02
C LYS A 16 -0.15 -10.28 -25.88
N LYS A 17 -0.32 -10.44 -27.19
CA LYS A 17 0.78 -10.29 -28.15
C LYS A 17 1.08 -8.81 -28.42
N GLY A 18 2.34 -8.49 -28.71
CA GLY A 18 2.75 -7.14 -29.14
C GLY A 18 2.89 -6.13 -28.01
N VAL A 19 3.10 -6.60 -26.79
CA VAL A 19 3.40 -5.77 -25.59
C VAL A 19 4.74 -6.12 -24.96
N ASP A 20 5.59 -6.83 -25.72
CA ASP A 20 6.93 -7.21 -25.28
C ASP A 20 7.78 -5.96 -25.00
N GLY A 21 8.44 -5.94 -23.84
CA GLY A 21 9.24 -4.80 -23.39
C GLY A 21 8.44 -3.63 -22.82
N GLU A 22 7.11 -3.70 -22.81
CA GLU A 22 6.27 -2.65 -22.23
C GLU A 22 6.23 -2.71 -20.69
N VAL A 23 6.35 -1.55 -20.05
CA VAL A 23 6.16 -1.40 -18.60
C VAL A 23 4.74 -0.92 -18.31
N PHE A 24 4.03 -1.63 -17.42
CA PHE A 24 2.67 -1.31 -17.00
C PHE A 24 2.60 -1.04 -15.49
N ASN A 25 1.78 -0.05 -15.10
CA ASN A 25 1.46 0.21 -13.70
C ASN A 25 0.16 -0.50 -13.33
N VAL A 26 0.23 -1.46 -12.41
CA VAL A 26 -0.93 -2.23 -11.95
C VAL A 26 -1.51 -1.59 -10.69
N VAL A 27 -2.42 -0.65 -10.91
CA VAL A 27 -3.02 0.20 -9.86
C VAL A 27 -4.53 0.25 -10.05
N ASP A 28 -5.26 0.00 -8.96
CA ASP A 28 -6.73 0.11 -8.94
C ASP A 28 -7.18 1.57 -9.04
N ASP A 29 -8.42 1.77 -9.48
CA ASP A 29 -9.09 3.06 -9.52
C ASP A 29 -9.53 3.53 -8.13
N ASP A 30 -9.82 4.83 -7.99
CA ASP A 30 -10.45 5.45 -6.82
C ASP A 30 -9.77 5.15 -5.48
N LEU A 31 -8.43 5.08 -5.49
CA LEU A 31 -7.65 4.81 -4.30
C LEU A 31 -7.73 5.95 -3.27
N PRO A 32 -7.95 5.65 -1.98
CA PRO A 32 -7.96 6.64 -0.93
C PRO A 32 -6.54 7.12 -0.61
N SER A 33 -6.43 8.34 -0.12
CA SER A 33 -5.24 8.80 0.60
C SER A 33 -5.01 7.99 1.88
N SER A 34 -3.78 7.98 2.40
CA SER A 34 -3.44 7.29 3.65
C SER A 34 -4.31 7.73 4.84
N ARG A 35 -4.71 9.00 4.89
CA ARG A 35 -5.63 9.54 5.92
C ARG A 35 -7.04 8.99 5.77
N GLN A 36 -7.55 8.92 4.54
CA GLN A 36 -8.86 8.33 4.24
C GLN A 36 -8.87 6.83 4.56
N PHE A 37 -7.81 6.10 4.19
CA PHE A 37 -7.64 4.69 4.52
C PHE A 37 -7.65 4.46 6.04
N LEU A 38 -6.86 5.23 6.81
CA LEU A 38 -6.84 5.12 8.27
C LEU A 38 -8.21 5.38 8.89
N ARG A 39 -8.96 6.36 8.37
CA ARG A 39 -10.32 6.64 8.82
C ARG A 39 -11.27 5.47 8.54
N LEU A 40 -11.23 4.91 7.32
CA LEU A 40 -12.04 3.75 6.94
C LEU A 40 -11.72 2.53 7.81
N TYR A 41 -10.44 2.26 8.06
CA TYR A 41 -10.02 1.16 8.94
C TYR A 41 -10.57 1.33 10.36
N LYS A 42 -10.46 2.53 10.94
CA LYS A 42 -10.98 2.80 12.29
C LYS A 42 -12.49 2.67 12.40
N GLN A 43 -13.21 2.99 11.33
CA GLN A 43 -14.66 2.85 11.25
C GLN A 43 -15.09 1.38 11.12
N ASN A 44 -14.39 0.60 10.30
CA ASN A 44 -14.82 -0.75 9.91
C ASN A 44 -14.14 -1.88 10.69
N VAL A 45 -13.01 -1.65 11.36
CA VAL A 45 -12.23 -2.71 12.02
C VAL A 45 -12.20 -2.50 13.53
N ARG A 46 -11.53 -1.44 14.00
CA ARG A 46 -11.40 -1.14 15.43
C ARG A 46 -11.11 0.34 15.65
N ARG A 47 -11.76 0.96 16.63
CA ARG A 47 -11.44 2.33 17.06
C ARG A 47 -10.17 2.35 17.89
N PHE A 48 -9.22 3.21 17.53
CA PHE A 48 -8.01 3.49 18.31
C PHE A 48 -7.58 4.95 18.15
N LYS A 49 -6.85 5.46 19.14
CA LYS A 49 -6.29 6.81 19.11
C LYS A 49 -5.10 6.84 18.14
N SER A 50 -5.04 7.85 17.27
CA SER A 50 -3.87 8.12 16.43
C SER A 50 -3.53 9.59 16.52
N ILE A 51 -2.25 9.90 16.51
CA ILE A 51 -1.73 11.27 16.49
C ILE A 51 -1.13 11.58 15.13
N TYR A 52 -1.19 12.83 14.71
CA TYR A 52 -0.50 13.29 13.51
C TYR A 52 0.96 13.58 13.86
N VAL A 53 1.88 12.99 13.10
CA VAL A 53 3.32 13.25 13.23
C VAL A 53 3.77 14.09 12.04
N PRO A 54 4.22 15.33 12.26
CA PRO A 54 4.83 16.16 11.22
C PRO A 54 6.02 15.46 10.55
N HIS A 55 6.20 15.74 9.25
CA HIS A 55 7.21 15.12 8.41
C HIS A 55 8.62 15.18 9.02
N MET A 56 9.06 16.38 9.42
CA MET A 56 10.39 16.59 10.01
C MET A 56 10.62 15.76 11.28
N LEU A 57 9.61 15.68 12.15
CA LEU A 57 9.69 14.88 13.38
C LEU A 57 9.78 13.38 13.05
N SER A 58 8.97 12.90 12.12
CA SER A 58 9.05 11.49 11.70
C SER A 58 10.40 11.13 11.08
N TYR A 59 11.03 12.04 10.34
CA TYR A 59 12.38 11.84 9.79
C TYR A 59 13.43 11.78 10.90
N ALA A 60 13.38 12.72 11.86
CA ALA A 60 14.29 12.76 12.99
C ALA A 60 14.19 11.47 13.83
N LEU A 61 12.96 10.98 14.07
CA LEU A 61 12.74 9.70 14.76
C LEU A 61 13.36 8.52 14.01
N CYS A 62 13.28 8.48 12.67
CA CYS A 62 13.98 7.47 11.87
C CYS A 62 15.50 7.57 11.99
N CYS A 63 16.08 8.78 12.01
CA CYS A 63 17.51 8.97 12.24
C CYS A 63 17.94 8.44 13.61
N LEU A 64 17.18 8.77 14.66
CA LEU A 64 17.45 8.32 16.03
C LEU A 64 17.35 6.79 16.13
N TRP A 65 16.33 6.18 15.51
CA TRP A 65 16.15 4.73 15.49
C TRP A 65 17.30 4.01 14.80
N GLU A 66 17.75 4.51 13.65
CA GLU A 66 18.93 3.96 12.96
C GLU A 66 20.20 4.06 13.81
N GLY A 67 20.39 5.19 14.51
CA GLY A 67 21.51 5.38 15.42
C GLY A 67 21.47 4.40 16.58
N TYR A 68 20.29 4.22 17.18
CA TYR A 68 20.08 3.28 18.28
C TYR A 68 20.28 1.82 17.84
N ALA A 69 19.75 1.43 16.67
CA ALA A 69 19.93 0.08 16.14
C ALA A 69 21.41 -0.25 15.90
N LYS A 70 22.20 0.73 15.43
CA LYS A 70 23.66 0.57 15.29
C LYS A 70 24.37 0.48 16.64
N TRP A 71 23.99 1.34 17.58
CA TRP A 71 24.58 1.36 18.92
C TRP A 71 24.29 0.09 19.73
N SER A 72 23.08 -0.46 19.58
CA SER A 72 22.64 -1.70 20.22
C SER A 72 23.05 -2.97 19.47
N GLU A 73 23.96 -2.87 18.49
CA GLU A 73 24.46 -4.00 17.68
C GLU A 73 23.34 -4.82 17.01
N GLY A 74 22.23 -4.16 16.67
CA GLY A 74 21.10 -4.82 15.99
C GLY A 74 20.16 -5.61 16.92
N GLN A 75 20.20 -5.39 18.24
CA GLN A 75 19.19 -5.95 19.16
C GLN A 75 17.75 -5.62 18.71
N LEU A 76 17.57 -4.47 18.06
CA LEU A 76 16.35 -4.12 17.34
C LEU A 76 16.67 -3.88 15.87
N GLU A 77 15.96 -4.58 14.99
CA GLU A 77 16.03 -4.31 13.56
C GLU A 77 15.62 -2.85 13.28
N PRO A 78 16.27 -2.16 12.30
CA PRO A 78 15.90 -0.81 11.90
C PRO A 78 14.61 -0.80 11.06
N VAL A 79 13.50 -1.26 11.66
CA VAL A 79 12.16 -1.29 11.05
C VAL A 79 11.74 0.11 10.62
N PHE A 80 12.10 1.12 11.40
CA PHE A 80 11.96 2.53 11.04
C PHE A 80 13.32 3.07 10.59
N ASN A 81 13.45 3.32 9.29
CA ASN A 81 14.66 3.87 8.69
C ASN A 81 14.31 4.92 7.63
N ARG A 82 15.29 5.75 7.29
CA ARG A 82 15.16 6.86 6.33
C ARG A 82 14.82 6.36 4.93
N ARG A 83 15.31 5.19 4.53
CA ARG A 83 14.99 4.60 3.21
C ARG A 83 13.50 4.32 3.08
N ALA A 84 12.93 3.59 4.04
CA ALA A 84 11.50 3.30 4.09
C ALA A 84 10.68 4.58 4.24
N TRP A 85 11.15 5.51 5.08
CA TRP A 85 10.54 6.82 5.24
C TRP A 85 10.42 7.56 3.89
N HIS A 86 11.51 7.64 3.11
CA HIS A 86 11.46 8.28 1.79
C HIS A 86 10.46 7.59 0.86
N SER A 87 10.39 6.26 0.87
CA SER A 87 9.40 5.51 0.08
C SER A 87 7.96 5.80 0.50
N TYR A 88 7.68 5.89 1.81
CA TYR A 88 6.33 6.17 2.32
C TYR A 88 5.86 7.60 2.09
N TRP A 89 6.76 8.57 2.19
CA TRP A 89 6.42 9.98 2.03
C TRP A 89 6.53 10.50 0.60
N LYS A 90 7.24 9.76 -0.28
CA LYS A 90 7.26 10.08 -1.70
C LYS A 90 5.85 9.94 -2.27
N LYS A 91 5.26 11.08 -2.62
CA LYS A 91 3.99 11.12 -3.37
C LYS A 91 4.20 10.41 -4.70
N SER A 92 3.65 9.21 -4.80
CA SER A 92 3.65 8.42 -6.02
C SER A 92 2.21 8.30 -6.51
N HIS A 93 1.95 8.85 -7.68
CA HIS A 93 0.70 8.68 -8.39
C HIS A 93 1.01 8.02 -9.72
N TYR A 94 0.42 6.85 -9.94
CA TYR A 94 0.63 6.06 -11.13
C TYR A 94 -0.69 5.92 -11.87
N SER A 95 -0.62 6.09 -13.19
CA SER A 95 -1.77 5.92 -14.06
C SER A 95 -1.85 4.49 -14.58
N ASN A 96 -3.03 3.88 -14.47
CA ASN A 96 -3.35 2.59 -15.08
C ASN A 96 -3.88 2.70 -16.52
N LYS A 97 -3.89 3.91 -17.11
CA LYS A 97 -4.44 4.14 -18.46
C LYS A 97 -3.82 3.23 -19.52
N LYS A 98 -2.49 3.08 -19.50
CA LYS A 98 -1.75 2.24 -20.46
C LYS A 98 -2.13 0.76 -20.32
N LEU A 99 -2.29 0.28 -19.09
CA LEU A 99 -2.73 -1.08 -18.78
C LEU A 99 -4.14 -1.32 -19.36
N LYS A 100 -5.06 -0.38 -19.16
CA LYS A 100 -6.42 -0.45 -19.69
C LYS A 100 -6.47 -0.41 -21.22
N THR A 101 -5.74 0.51 -21.85
CA THR A 101 -5.83 0.71 -23.31
C THR A 101 -5.10 -0.38 -24.11
N GLN A 102 -3.93 -0.83 -23.67
CA GLN A 102 -3.13 -1.80 -24.42
C GLN A 102 -3.50 -3.25 -24.09
N LEU A 103 -3.76 -3.56 -22.82
CA LEU A 103 -4.08 -4.92 -22.40
C LEU A 103 -5.59 -5.20 -22.37
N GLY A 104 -6.42 -4.16 -22.44
CA GLY A 104 -7.88 -4.31 -22.26
C GLY A 104 -8.25 -4.69 -20.83
N TRP A 105 -7.34 -4.50 -19.87
CA TRP A 105 -7.57 -4.83 -18.48
C TRP A 105 -8.67 -3.95 -17.89
N THR A 106 -9.59 -4.59 -17.16
CA THR A 106 -10.64 -3.93 -16.41
C THR A 106 -10.54 -4.37 -14.96
N GLN A 107 -10.79 -3.45 -14.02
CA GLN A 107 -10.73 -3.78 -12.61
C GLN A 107 -11.94 -4.66 -12.22
N THR A 108 -11.70 -5.96 -12.06
CA THR A 108 -12.75 -6.95 -11.71
C THR A 108 -13.30 -6.75 -10.30
N VAL A 109 -12.42 -6.49 -9.32
CA VAL A 109 -12.83 -6.20 -7.94
C VAL A 109 -12.73 -4.70 -7.70
N PRO A 110 -13.87 -3.97 -7.58
CA PRO A 110 -13.85 -2.55 -7.26
C PRO A 110 -13.14 -2.28 -5.92
N THR A 111 -12.49 -1.12 -5.82
CA THR A 111 -11.68 -0.73 -4.66
C THR A 111 -12.49 -0.75 -3.36
N SER A 112 -13.77 -0.35 -3.43
CA SER A 112 -14.72 -0.40 -2.31
C SER A 112 -14.96 -1.83 -1.81
N GLU A 113 -15.15 -2.78 -2.72
CA GLU A 113 -15.37 -4.19 -2.40
C GLU A 113 -14.10 -4.84 -1.85
N GLY A 114 -12.94 -4.55 -2.45
CA GLY A 114 -11.64 -4.99 -1.95
C GLY A 114 -11.39 -4.53 -0.50
N PHE A 115 -11.71 -3.27 -0.19
CA PHE A 115 -11.63 -2.77 1.18
C PHE A 115 -12.65 -3.41 2.12
N ARG A 116 -13.89 -3.64 1.66
CA ARG A 116 -14.92 -4.31 2.47
C ARG A 116 -14.43 -5.69 2.93
N ARG A 117 -13.96 -6.52 1.99
CA ARG A 117 -13.40 -7.86 2.27
C ARG A 117 -12.20 -7.79 3.20
N TYR A 118 -11.28 -6.87 2.95
CA TYR A 118 -10.10 -6.68 3.79
C TYR A 118 -10.46 -6.32 5.24
N PHE A 119 -11.36 -5.35 5.44
CA PHE A 119 -11.76 -4.92 6.77
C PHE A 119 -12.54 -6.01 7.52
N GLU A 120 -13.39 -6.78 6.82
CA GLU A 120 -14.10 -7.92 7.38
C GLU A 120 -13.12 -9.00 7.88
N ALA A 121 -12.11 -9.34 7.08
CA ALA A 121 -11.05 -10.28 7.47
C ALA A 121 -10.24 -9.77 8.67
N CYS A 122 -9.88 -8.48 8.70
CA CYS A 122 -9.18 -7.89 9.86
C CYS A 122 -10.02 -7.92 11.13
N ARG A 123 -11.33 -7.62 11.03
CA ARG A 123 -12.24 -7.63 12.17
C ARG A 123 -12.38 -9.04 12.75
N SER A 124 -12.56 -10.02 11.88
CA SER A 124 -12.67 -11.43 12.27
C SER A 124 -11.41 -11.91 13.00
N ARG A 125 -10.22 -11.58 12.48
CA ARG A 125 -8.94 -11.91 13.15
C ARG A 125 -8.80 -11.32 14.55
N ILE A 126 -9.33 -10.11 14.78
CA ILE A 126 -9.31 -9.47 16.11
C ILE A 126 -10.30 -10.14 17.06
N GLN A 127 -11.43 -10.65 16.57
CA GLN A 127 -12.42 -11.35 17.40
C GLN A 127 -11.98 -12.77 17.77
N SER A 128 -11.15 -13.39 16.93
CA SER A 128 -10.61 -14.73 17.15
C SER A 128 -9.30 -14.75 17.97
N ALA A 129 -8.74 -13.58 18.32
CA ALA A 129 -7.52 -13.42 19.09
C ALA A 129 -7.84 -12.98 20.53
#